data_AF-A0A950Q9E6-F1
#
_entry.id   AF-A0A950Q9E6-F1
#
_cell.length_a   1.000
_cell.length_b   1.000
_cell.length_c   1.000
_cell.angle_alpha   90.00
_cell.angle_beta   90.00
_cell.angle_gamma   90.00
#
_symmetry.space_group_name_H-M   'P 1'
#
loop_
_entity.id
_entity.type
_entity.pdbx_description
1 polymer ?
#
loop_
_entity_poly.entity_id
_entity_poly.type
_entity_poly.pdbx_seq_one_letter_code
_entity_poly.pdbx_strand_id
1 'polypeptide(L)'
;MPEPEDAELKPSVQNVVVDVPGWQRVKPRIPDTQQRRTLEQRRSVREIVFGVQDGILTTLGIITGVGVAEADRAAVLISGFLALLAGALSMGVGEYLGRKAEREVVQATIDMEKREMAADPQGEFTEQVAFYKLKGFSAQEAEMIVRRLTQHPDIYLYEMVRDEFGIDPREAENAGLRAPLAMGISYAVGSLIPIVAFIAPIAVRTSTLISLLLALIGLFSVGYYAGTLTERSSVSKGIEVALYGCGVFALSYLAGHFIPPLFGHAPVGVGG
;
A
#
# COMPACT_ATOMS: atom_id res chain seq x y z
N MET A 1 54.38 14.34 41.97
CA MET A 1 54.16 13.09 41.22
C MET A 1 52.86 13.28 40.45
N PRO A 2 52.87 13.32 39.11
CA PRO A 2 51.64 13.33 38.33
C PRO A 2 51.05 11.90 38.24
N GLU A 3 49.73 11.81 38.23
CA GLU A 3 48.94 10.57 38.13
C GLU A 3 49.15 9.86 36.78
N PRO A 4 49.02 8.52 36.71
CA PRO A 4 49.18 7.79 35.47
C PRO A 4 47.93 7.92 34.57
N GLU A 5 48.20 8.07 33.28
CA GLU A 5 47.28 8.18 32.15
C GLU A 5 46.15 7.14 32.17
N ASP A 6 44.93 7.61 31.90
CA ASP A 6 43.78 6.80 31.49
C ASP A 6 44.15 6.02 30.23
N ALA A 7 44.55 4.76 30.42
CA ALA A 7 44.71 3.81 29.34
C ALA A 7 43.34 3.58 28.68
N GLU A 8 43.14 4.20 27.52
CA GLU A 8 42.09 3.90 26.55
C GLU A 8 42.03 2.37 26.32
N LEU A 9 41.16 1.68 27.06
CA LEU A 9 40.77 0.30 26.80
C LEU A 9 39.92 0.28 25.53
N LYS A 10 40.56 0.36 24.36
CA LYS A 10 39.91 0.08 23.08
C LYS A 10 39.55 -1.39 23.05
N PRO A 11 38.26 -1.78 23.14
CA PRO A 11 37.91 -3.18 23.09
C PRO A 11 38.19 -3.72 21.69
N SER A 12 38.84 -4.87 21.62
CA SER A 12 39.13 -5.58 20.38
C SER A 12 37.84 -6.14 19.76
N VAL A 13 37.15 -5.34 18.93
CA VAL A 13 36.07 -5.79 18.03
C VAL A 13 36.71 -6.34 16.75
N GLN A 14 37.52 -7.38 16.89
CA GLN A 14 38.12 -8.05 15.74
C GLN A 14 37.24 -9.24 15.33
N ASN A 15 36.83 -9.21 14.06
CA ASN A 15 36.14 -10.27 13.32
C ASN A 15 34.64 -10.45 13.62
N VAL A 16 33.81 -9.43 13.36
CA VAL A 16 32.40 -9.67 13.05
C VAL A 16 32.32 -10.16 11.59
N VAL A 17 32.42 -11.47 11.40
CA VAL A 17 32.24 -12.07 10.07
C VAL A 17 30.75 -12.04 9.73
N VAL A 18 30.31 -11.05 8.97
CA VAL A 18 28.94 -10.96 8.41
C VAL A 18 28.89 -11.68 7.05
N ASP A 19 29.42 -12.90 6.99
CA ASP A 19 29.04 -13.82 5.93
C ASP A 19 27.96 -14.73 6.52
N VAL A 20 26.69 -14.35 6.30
CA VAL A 20 25.55 -15.18 6.69
C VAL A 20 24.88 -15.72 5.41
N PRO A 21 25.44 -16.78 4.78
CA PRO A 21 24.78 -17.46 3.68
C PRO A 21 23.40 -17.94 4.12
N GLY A 22 22.35 -17.29 3.62
CA GLY A 22 20.97 -17.64 3.95
C GLY A 22 20.40 -16.99 5.21
N TRP A 23 20.68 -15.71 5.47
CA TRP A 23 19.94 -14.93 6.48
C TRP A 23 18.41 -15.07 6.34
N GLN A 24 17.91 -15.24 5.10
CA GLN A 24 16.51 -15.56 4.76
C GLN A 24 16.00 -16.91 5.31
N ARG A 25 16.88 -17.81 5.78
CA ARG A 25 16.53 -19.14 6.33
C ARG A 25 16.46 -19.16 7.84
N VAL A 26 17.02 -18.16 8.53
CA VAL A 26 16.91 -18.05 9.97
C VAL A 26 15.59 -17.35 10.26
N LYS A 27 14.60 -18.08 10.78
CA LYS A 27 13.35 -17.46 11.23
C LYS A 27 13.72 -16.32 12.18
N PRO A 28 13.24 -15.09 11.96
CA PRO A 28 13.52 -14.00 12.88
C PRO A 28 13.19 -14.46 14.30
N ARG A 29 14.11 -14.27 15.26
CA ARG A 29 13.89 -14.57 16.69
C ARG A 29 12.75 -13.74 17.30
N ILE A 30 12.12 -12.89 16.50
CA ILE A 30 10.95 -12.08 16.85
C ILE A 30 9.70 -12.93 16.71
N PRO A 31 8.91 -13.11 17.79
CA PRO A 31 7.69 -13.91 17.76
C PRO A 31 6.71 -13.41 16.69
N ASP A 32 6.13 -14.34 15.92
CA ASP A 32 4.95 -14.04 15.12
C ASP A 32 3.74 -13.90 16.06
N THR A 33 3.51 -12.68 16.55
CA THR A 33 2.46 -12.40 17.53
C THR A 33 1.09 -12.34 16.85
N GLN A 34 0.04 -12.63 17.62
CA GLN A 34 -1.34 -12.46 17.16
C GLN A 34 -1.62 -11.02 16.70
N GLN A 35 -1.01 -10.03 17.36
CA GLN A 35 -1.14 -8.61 17.02
C GLN A 35 -0.60 -8.33 15.60
N ARG A 36 0.53 -8.94 15.22
CA ARG A 36 1.10 -8.78 13.88
C ARG A 36 0.17 -9.35 12.79
N ARG A 37 -0.38 -10.54 13.02
CA ARG A 37 -1.37 -11.15 12.11
C ARG A 37 -2.59 -10.26 11.93
N THR A 38 -3.08 -9.65 13.01
CA THR A 38 -4.18 -8.68 12.94
C THR A 38 -3.80 -7.44 12.11
N LEU A 39 -2.56 -6.96 12.21
CA LEU A 39 -2.07 -5.85 11.39
C LEU A 39 -1.98 -6.23 9.90
N GLU A 40 -1.49 -7.42 9.57
CA GLU A 40 -1.47 -7.92 8.19
C GLU A 40 -2.88 -8.08 7.62
N GLN A 41 -3.82 -8.58 8.42
CA GLN A 41 -5.24 -8.63 8.04
C GLN A 41 -5.79 -7.23 7.78
N ARG A 42 -5.49 -6.24 8.63
CA ARG A 42 -5.91 -4.85 8.42
C ARG A 42 -5.30 -4.25 7.14
N ARG A 43 -4.02 -4.53 6.85
CA ARG A 43 -3.37 -4.13 5.58
C ARG A 43 -4.09 -4.76 4.37
N SER A 44 -4.42 -6.04 4.44
CA SER A 44 -5.16 -6.72 3.37
C SER A 44 -6.58 -6.16 3.18
N VAL A 45 -7.27 -5.83 4.28
CA VAL A 45 -8.60 -5.19 4.19
C VAL A 45 -8.51 -3.80 3.56
N ARG A 46 -7.46 -3.03 3.85
CA ARG A 46 -7.21 -1.73 3.21
C ARG A 46 -7.09 -1.87 1.68
N GLU A 47 -6.31 -2.85 1.21
CA GLU A 47 -6.14 -3.12 -0.23
C GLU A 47 -7.47 -3.50 -0.90
N ILE A 48 -8.28 -4.33 -0.22
CA ILE A 48 -9.62 -4.72 -0.70
C ILE A 48 -10.54 -3.52 -0.80
N VAL A 49 -10.65 -2.72 0.26
CA VAL A 49 -11.48 -1.52 0.33
C VAL A 49 -11.10 -0.54 -0.77
N PHE A 50 -9.79 -0.29 -0.93
CA PHE A 50 -9.27 0.62 -1.95
C PHE A 50 -9.60 0.13 -3.36
N GLY A 51 -9.38 -1.16 -3.64
CA GLY A 51 -9.74 -1.76 -4.93
C GLY A 51 -11.22 -1.60 -5.26
N VAL A 52 -12.13 -1.96 -4.34
CA VAL A 52 -13.58 -1.82 -4.58
C VAL A 52 -13.98 -0.36 -4.80
N GLN A 53 -13.47 0.57 -3.99
CA GLN A 53 -13.77 2.00 -4.14
C GLN A 53 -13.33 2.54 -5.50
N ASP A 54 -12.09 2.26 -5.91
CA ASP A 54 -11.56 2.73 -7.18
C ASP A 54 -12.28 2.09 -8.38
N GLY A 55 -12.62 0.81 -8.28
CA GLY A 55 -13.41 0.08 -9.27
C GLY A 55 -14.79 0.71 -9.50
N ILE A 56 -15.52 1.02 -8.43
CA ILE A 56 -16.81 1.70 -8.53
C ILE A 56 -16.64 3.09 -9.13
N LEU A 57 -15.71 3.92 -8.61
CA LEU A 57 -15.54 5.31 -9.01
C LEU A 57 -15.12 5.43 -10.48
N THR A 58 -14.06 4.73 -10.88
CA THR A 58 -13.52 4.80 -12.23
C THR A 58 -14.53 4.32 -13.25
N THR A 59 -15.18 3.18 -12.98
CA THR A 59 -16.16 2.60 -13.91
C THR A 59 -17.40 3.47 -14.01
N LEU A 60 -17.93 3.97 -12.88
CA LEU A 60 -19.06 4.91 -12.87
C LEU A 60 -18.74 6.15 -13.72
N GLY A 61 -17.56 6.73 -13.57
CA GLY A 61 -17.14 7.90 -14.33
C GLY A 61 -17.13 7.63 -15.84
N ILE A 62 -16.45 6.56 -16.26
CA ILE A 62 -16.34 6.20 -17.68
C ILE A 62 -17.71 5.93 -18.31
N ILE A 63 -18.53 5.07 -17.70
CA ILE A 63 -19.82 4.69 -18.29
C ILE A 63 -20.83 5.85 -18.26
N THR A 64 -20.73 6.75 -17.28
CA THR A 64 -21.52 8.00 -17.25
C THR A 64 -21.11 8.92 -18.39
N GLY A 65 -19.80 9.15 -18.56
CA GLY A 65 -19.30 9.99 -19.64
C GLY A 65 -19.67 9.46 -21.02
N VAL A 66 -19.48 8.16 -21.25
CA VAL A 66 -19.85 7.50 -22.51
C VAL A 66 -21.36 7.53 -22.73
N GLY A 67 -22.16 7.20 -21.71
CA GLY A 67 -23.62 7.16 -21.84
C GLY A 67 -24.27 8.53 -22.05
N VAL A 68 -23.59 9.62 -21.65
CA VAL A 68 -24.01 11.00 -21.95
C VAL A 68 -23.53 11.44 -23.33
N ALA A 69 -22.31 11.04 -23.71
CA ALA A 69 -21.73 11.35 -25.02
C ALA A 69 -22.46 10.65 -26.17
N GLU A 70 -22.87 9.41 -25.95
CA GLU A 70 -23.55 8.58 -26.93
C GLU A 70 -24.61 7.73 -26.22
N ALA A 71 -25.87 7.86 -26.62
CA ALA A 71 -26.98 7.12 -26.04
C ALA A 71 -27.04 5.65 -26.51
N ASP A 72 -25.88 5.04 -26.78
CA ASP A 72 -25.76 3.64 -27.17
C ASP A 72 -25.37 2.76 -25.97
N ARG A 73 -26.24 1.79 -25.66
CA ARG A 73 -26.01 0.82 -24.59
C ARG A 73 -24.80 -0.06 -24.87
N ALA A 74 -24.53 -0.41 -26.13
CA ALA A 74 -23.40 -1.28 -26.45
C ALA A 74 -22.07 -0.56 -26.19
N ALA A 75 -21.93 0.69 -26.62
CA ALA A 75 -20.78 1.54 -26.30
C ALA A 75 -20.53 1.66 -24.78
N VAL A 76 -21.60 1.84 -23.99
CA VAL A 76 -21.51 1.94 -22.53
C VAL A 76 -21.04 0.63 -21.90
N LEU A 77 -21.60 -0.51 -22.31
CA LEU A 77 -21.18 -1.82 -21.78
C LEU A 77 -19.73 -2.15 -22.18
N ILE A 78 -19.35 -1.91 -23.44
CA ILE A 78 -17.99 -2.15 -23.92
C ILE A 78 -16.99 -1.30 -23.13
N SER A 79 -17.25 0.00 -22.97
CA SER A 79 -16.36 0.88 -22.21
C SER A 79 -16.28 0.50 -20.73
N GLY A 80 -17.39 0.11 -20.11
CA GLY A 80 -17.43 -0.36 -18.73
C GLY A 80 -16.61 -1.64 -18.50
N PHE A 81 -16.75 -2.64 -19.37
CA PHE A 81 -15.96 -3.88 -19.26
C PHE A 81 -14.48 -3.66 -19.58
N LEU A 82 -14.15 -2.76 -20.52
CA LEU A 82 -12.77 -2.38 -20.78
C LEU A 82 -12.15 -1.65 -19.58
N ALA A 83 -12.89 -0.75 -18.94
CA ALA A 83 -12.46 -0.08 -17.72
C ALA A 83 -12.22 -1.09 -16.58
N LEU A 84 -13.15 -2.04 -16.40
CA LEU A 84 -13.01 -3.13 -15.44
C LEU A 84 -11.73 -3.93 -15.67
N LEU A 85 -11.52 -4.43 -16.89
CA LEU A 85 -10.39 -5.32 -17.19
C LEU A 85 -9.05 -4.57 -17.11
N ALA A 86 -8.96 -3.40 -17.74
CA ALA A 86 -7.74 -2.60 -17.75
C ALA A 86 -7.38 -2.12 -16.34
N GLY A 87 -8.38 -1.63 -15.59
CA GLY A 87 -8.19 -1.14 -14.23
C GLY A 87 -7.82 -2.25 -13.24
N ALA A 88 -8.50 -3.41 -13.28
CA ALA A 88 -8.19 -4.53 -12.40
C ALA A 88 -6.76 -5.04 -12.61
N LEU A 89 -6.33 -5.18 -13.86
CA LEU A 89 -4.96 -5.57 -14.19
C LEU A 89 -3.96 -4.50 -13.78
N SER A 90 -4.24 -3.23 -14.07
CA SER A 90 -3.36 -2.11 -13.72
C SER A 90 -3.16 -1.99 -12.20
N MET A 91 -4.22 -2.08 -11.42
CA MET A 91 -4.13 -2.05 -9.95
C MET A 91 -3.38 -3.26 -9.40
N GLY A 92 -3.71 -4.47 -9.87
CA GLY A 92 -3.03 -5.68 -9.39
C GLY A 92 -1.54 -5.66 -9.73
N VAL A 93 -1.18 -5.30 -10.96
CA VAL A 93 0.23 -5.16 -11.37
C VAL A 93 0.91 -4.02 -10.63
N GLY A 94 0.24 -2.88 -10.45
CA GLY A 94 0.76 -1.73 -9.72
C GLY A 94 1.11 -2.07 -8.28
N GLU A 95 0.22 -2.76 -7.56
CA GLU A 95 0.48 -3.24 -6.19
C GLU A 95 1.63 -4.25 -6.16
N TYR A 96 1.70 -5.18 -7.12
CA TYR A 96 2.80 -6.13 -7.20
C TYR A 96 4.15 -5.43 -7.42
N LEU A 97 4.21 -4.50 -8.37
CA LEU A 97 5.43 -3.75 -8.67
C LEU A 97 5.83 -2.83 -7.53
N GLY A 98 4.87 -2.16 -6.88
CA GLY A 98 5.12 -1.33 -5.71
C GLY A 98 5.77 -2.12 -4.57
N ARG A 99 5.16 -3.26 -4.20
CA ARG A 99 5.74 -4.14 -3.16
C ARG A 99 7.07 -4.75 -3.56
N LYS A 100 7.26 -5.07 -4.85
CA LYS A 100 8.53 -5.55 -5.37
C LYS A 100 9.62 -4.49 -5.23
N ALA A 101 9.32 -3.24 -5.58
CA ALA A 101 10.26 -2.12 -5.45
C ALA A 101 10.59 -1.85 -3.98
N GLU A 102 9.59 -1.83 -3.08
CA GLU A 102 9.82 -1.72 -1.63
C GLU A 102 10.77 -2.81 -1.14
N ARG A 103 10.53 -4.07 -1.52
CA ARG A 103 11.42 -5.19 -1.18
C ARG A 103 12.84 -5.00 -1.71
N GLU A 104 13.00 -4.56 -2.95
CA GLU A 104 14.31 -4.33 -3.55
C GLU A 104 15.07 -3.21 -2.82
N VAL A 105 14.38 -2.15 -2.41
CA VAL A 105 14.96 -1.08 -1.58
C VAL A 105 15.43 -1.64 -0.23
N VAL A 106 14.58 -2.36 0.50
CA VAL A 106 14.97 -2.95 1.80
C VAL A 106 16.15 -3.91 1.63
N GLN A 107 16.15 -4.74 0.59
CA GLN A 107 17.26 -5.67 0.33
C GLN A 107 18.56 -4.92 0.02
N ALA A 108 18.50 -3.85 -0.77
CA ALA A 108 19.66 -3.01 -1.07
C ALA A 108 20.24 -2.34 0.19
N THR A 109 19.39 -1.86 1.10
CA THR A 109 19.79 -1.31 2.40
C THR A 109 20.48 -2.37 3.26
N ILE A 110 19.91 -3.58 3.36
CA ILE A 110 20.52 -4.69 4.11
C ILE A 110 21.90 -5.04 3.55
N ASP A 111 22.06 -5.06 2.22
CA ASP A 111 23.33 -5.40 1.60
C ASP A 111 24.36 -4.25 1.64
N MET A 112 23.90 -3.00 1.78
CA MET A 112 24.75 -1.85 2.10
C MET A 112 25.30 -1.99 3.52
N GLU A 113 24.42 -2.20 4.49
CA GLU A 113 24.79 -2.34 5.90
C GLU A 113 25.81 -3.45 6.15
N LYS A 114 25.60 -4.62 5.52
CA LYS A 114 26.57 -5.73 5.61
C LYS A 114 27.96 -5.34 5.13
N ARG A 115 28.05 -4.47 4.11
CA ARG A 115 29.34 -4.01 3.58
C ARG A 115 30.00 -3.04 4.55
N GLU A 116 29.23 -2.17 5.18
CA GLU A 116 29.71 -1.22 6.20
C GLU A 116 30.19 -1.94 7.46
N MET A 117 29.39 -2.89 7.98
CA MET A 117 29.79 -3.80 9.07
C MET A 117 31.09 -4.57 8.81
N ALA A 118 31.36 -4.94 7.56
CA ALA A 118 32.58 -5.62 7.20
C ALA A 118 33.77 -4.66 7.01
N ALA A 119 33.49 -3.42 6.55
CA ALA A 119 34.50 -2.42 6.25
C ALA A 119 34.99 -1.67 7.50
N ASP A 120 34.09 -1.29 8.41
CA ASP A 120 34.40 -0.61 9.67
C ASP A 120 33.62 -1.17 10.88
N PRO A 121 33.96 -2.38 11.38
CA PRO A 121 33.26 -2.97 12.52
C PRO A 121 33.29 -2.13 13.80
N GLN A 122 34.29 -1.25 13.96
CA GLN A 122 34.42 -0.41 15.15
C GLN A 122 33.56 0.85 15.07
N GLY A 123 33.47 1.44 13.86
CA GLY A 123 32.50 2.49 13.55
C GLY A 123 31.08 2.02 13.85
N GLU A 124 30.66 0.90 13.27
CA GLU A 124 29.32 0.32 13.46
C GLU A 124 29.01 -0.04 14.91
N PHE A 125 30.01 -0.53 15.66
CA PHE A 125 29.85 -0.78 17.09
C PHE A 125 29.54 0.52 17.85
N THR A 126 30.29 1.59 17.53
CA THR A 126 30.17 2.89 18.19
C THR A 126 28.83 3.55 17.85
N GLU A 127 28.40 3.44 16.60
CA GLU A 127 27.11 3.91 16.13
C GLU A 127 25.94 3.21 16.84
N GLN A 128 25.97 1.87 16.91
CA GLN A 128 24.93 1.14 17.61
C GLN A 128 24.88 1.47 19.11
N VAL A 129 26.04 1.69 19.75
CA VAL A 129 26.09 2.16 21.15
C VAL A 129 25.42 3.53 21.29
N ALA A 130 25.65 4.44 20.33
CA ALA A 130 25.00 5.75 20.31
C ALA A 130 23.47 5.62 20.21
N PHE A 131 22.95 4.74 19.35
CA PHE A 131 21.51 4.47 19.26
C PHE A 131 20.92 3.96 20.57
N TYR A 132 21.59 3.04 21.27
CA TYR A 132 21.12 2.58 22.58
C TYR A 132 21.17 3.69 23.65
N LYS A 133 22.17 4.58 23.61
CA LYS A 133 22.18 5.75 24.49
C LYS A 133 21.01 6.69 24.21
N LEU A 134 20.65 6.90 22.94
CA LEU A 134 19.47 7.67 22.54
C LEU A 134 18.15 7.04 23.02
N LYS A 135 18.10 5.71 23.15
CA LYS A 135 16.98 4.98 23.77
C LYS A 135 16.91 5.13 25.30
N GLY A 136 17.87 5.81 25.92
CA GLY A 136 17.89 6.13 27.35
C GLY A 136 18.76 5.21 28.22
N PHE A 137 19.54 4.31 27.61
CA PHE A 137 20.48 3.47 28.35
C PHE A 137 21.73 4.26 28.76
N SER A 138 22.32 3.92 29.91
CA SER A 138 23.64 4.43 30.29
C SER A 138 24.72 3.94 29.30
N ALA A 139 25.88 4.61 29.27
CA ALA A 139 26.97 4.20 28.40
C ALA A 139 27.42 2.76 28.68
N GLN A 140 27.52 2.35 29.96
CA GLN A 140 27.90 0.99 30.31
C GLN A 140 26.86 -0.05 29.88
N GLU A 141 25.57 0.26 30.00
CA GLU A 141 24.49 -0.63 29.56
C GLU A 141 24.47 -0.76 28.04
N ALA A 142 24.57 0.36 27.31
CA ALA A 142 24.58 0.37 25.85
C ALA A 142 25.75 -0.45 25.29
N GLU A 143 26.97 -0.24 25.79
CA GLU A 143 28.14 -1.02 25.39
C GLU A 143 27.97 -2.51 25.71
N MET A 144 27.43 -2.85 26.88
CA MET A 144 27.15 -4.24 27.25
C MET A 144 26.15 -4.89 26.30
N ILE A 145 25.06 -4.18 25.95
CA ILE A 145 24.02 -4.68 25.04
C ILE A 145 24.61 -4.92 23.65
N VAL A 146 25.28 -3.91 23.07
CA VAL A 146 25.85 -4.01 21.72
C VAL A 146 26.92 -5.10 21.67
N ARG A 147 27.77 -5.23 22.69
CA ARG A 147 28.76 -6.32 22.77
C ARG A 147 28.12 -7.72 22.81
N ARG A 148 26.91 -7.85 23.35
CA ARG A 148 26.16 -9.12 23.25
C ARG A 148 25.53 -9.30 21.88
N LEU A 149 25.05 -8.23 21.24
CA LEU A 149 24.51 -8.28 19.88
C LEU A 149 25.58 -8.75 18.89
N THR A 150 26.82 -8.29 18.99
CA THR A 150 27.91 -8.71 18.07
C THR A 150 28.21 -10.22 18.12
N GLN A 151 27.82 -10.93 19.18
CA GLN A 151 27.92 -12.40 19.27
C GLN A 151 26.87 -13.13 18.42
N HIS A 152 25.87 -12.41 17.92
CA HIS A 152 24.78 -12.88 17.06
C HIS A 152 24.68 -11.97 15.82
N PRO A 153 25.54 -12.15 14.80
CA PRO A 153 25.65 -11.23 13.65
C PRO A 153 24.33 -11.02 12.89
N ASP A 154 23.45 -12.02 12.87
CA ASP A 154 22.12 -11.96 12.29
C ASP A 154 21.20 -10.98 13.03
N ILE A 155 21.21 -11.02 14.36
CA ILE A 155 20.43 -10.10 15.21
C ILE A 155 21.08 -8.72 15.22
N TYR A 156 22.42 -8.67 15.22
CA TYR A 156 23.14 -7.41 15.19
C TYR A 156 22.80 -6.62 13.92
N LEU A 157 22.96 -7.23 12.74
CA LEU A 157 22.56 -6.65 11.46
C LEU A 157 21.09 -6.23 11.46
N TYR A 158 20.20 -7.07 12.00
CA TYR A 158 18.78 -6.75 12.07
C TYR A 158 18.51 -5.47 12.88
N GLU A 159 19.09 -5.36 14.08
CA GLU A 159 18.90 -4.19 14.95
C GLU A 159 19.59 -2.95 14.38
N MET A 160 20.72 -3.10 13.69
CA MET A 160 21.43 -2.02 13.00
C MET A 160 20.56 -1.41 11.90
N VAL A 161 20.08 -2.23 10.94
CA VAL A 161 19.18 -1.77 9.87
C VAL A 161 17.89 -1.12 10.44
N ARG A 162 17.39 -1.65 11.56
CA ARG A 162 16.18 -1.13 12.20
C ARG A 162 16.42 0.19 12.92
N ASP A 163 17.52 0.33 13.62
CA ASP A 163 17.82 1.51 14.43
C ASP A 163 18.31 2.68 13.57
N GLU A 164 19.10 2.39 12.53
CA GLU A 164 19.65 3.40 11.63
C GLU A 164 18.64 3.89 10.59
N PHE A 165 17.97 2.97 9.88
CA PHE A 165 17.06 3.33 8.79
C PHE A 165 15.58 3.35 9.20
N GLY A 166 15.23 2.82 10.37
CA GLY A 166 13.83 2.70 10.80
C GLY A 166 13.03 1.67 9.98
N ILE A 167 13.70 0.81 9.22
CA ILE A 167 13.08 -0.19 8.34
C ILE A 167 13.04 -1.53 9.08
N ASP A 168 11.96 -2.30 8.91
CA ASP A 168 11.91 -3.69 9.37
C ASP A 168 12.49 -4.61 8.27
N PRO A 169 13.65 -5.25 8.47
CA PRO A 169 14.27 -6.13 7.47
C PRO A 169 13.35 -7.25 6.95
N ARG A 170 12.33 -7.66 7.70
CA ARG A 170 11.36 -8.69 7.29
C ARG A 170 10.45 -8.22 6.16
N GLU A 171 10.34 -6.92 5.92
CA GLU A 171 9.60 -6.42 4.76
C GLU A 171 10.22 -6.91 3.45
N ALA A 172 11.52 -7.21 3.43
CA ALA A 172 12.17 -7.86 2.29
C ALA A 172 11.70 -9.30 2.02
N GLU A 173 10.98 -9.96 2.94
CA GLU A 173 10.47 -11.32 2.77
C GLU A 173 9.06 -11.35 2.18
N ASN A 174 8.33 -10.24 2.25
CA ASN A 174 6.88 -10.18 2.03
C ASN A 174 6.47 -9.85 0.58
N ALA A 175 6.85 -10.71 -0.38
CA ALA A 175 6.49 -10.59 -1.80
C ALA A 175 5.38 -11.56 -2.26
N GLY A 176 4.40 -11.83 -1.40
CA GLY A 176 3.27 -12.70 -1.75
C GLY A 176 2.32 -12.09 -2.78
N LEU A 177 1.75 -12.91 -3.66
CA LEU A 177 0.77 -12.47 -4.67
C LEU A 177 -0.63 -12.16 -4.11
N ARG A 178 -0.88 -12.43 -2.82
CA ARG A 178 -2.21 -12.29 -2.21
C ARG A 178 -2.74 -10.87 -2.27
N ALA A 179 -1.92 -9.88 -1.89
CA ALA A 179 -2.27 -8.47 -1.88
C ALA A 179 -2.57 -7.93 -3.29
N PRO A 180 -1.67 -8.11 -4.28
CA PRO A 180 -1.94 -7.77 -5.68
C PRO A 180 -3.24 -8.38 -6.25
N LEU A 181 -3.45 -9.68 -6.01
CA LEU A 181 -4.65 -10.37 -6.49
C LEU A 181 -5.90 -9.87 -5.79
N ALA A 182 -5.85 -9.66 -4.47
CA ALA A 182 -6.97 -9.11 -3.72
C ALA A 182 -7.34 -7.72 -4.24
N MET A 183 -6.36 -6.85 -4.50
CA MET A 183 -6.61 -5.51 -5.06
C MET A 183 -7.28 -5.59 -6.45
N GLY A 184 -6.72 -6.37 -7.37
CA GLY A 184 -7.28 -6.50 -8.73
C GLY A 184 -8.68 -7.14 -8.75
N ILE A 185 -8.91 -8.19 -7.97
CA ILE A 185 -10.23 -8.84 -7.86
C ILE A 185 -11.24 -7.87 -7.23
N SER A 186 -10.87 -7.17 -6.16
CA SER A 186 -11.71 -6.17 -5.52
C SER A 186 -12.10 -5.05 -6.47
N TYR A 187 -11.17 -4.55 -7.29
CA TYR A 187 -11.47 -3.60 -8.35
C TYR A 187 -12.50 -4.15 -9.32
N ALA A 188 -12.28 -5.37 -9.84
CA ALA A 188 -13.20 -5.99 -10.78
C ALA A 188 -14.62 -6.13 -10.18
N VAL A 189 -14.73 -6.57 -8.92
CA VAL A 189 -16.00 -6.67 -8.20
C VAL A 189 -16.65 -5.29 -8.04
N GLY A 190 -15.88 -4.27 -7.68
CA GLY A 190 -16.36 -2.89 -7.57
C GLY A 190 -16.91 -2.35 -8.90
N SER A 191 -16.18 -2.57 -10.00
CA SER A 191 -16.57 -2.16 -11.35
C SER A 191 -17.87 -2.79 -11.84
N LEU A 192 -18.19 -4.02 -11.42
CA LEU A 192 -19.43 -4.69 -11.83
C LEU A 192 -20.68 -4.00 -11.30
N ILE A 193 -20.60 -3.33 -10.15
CA ILE A 193 -21.73 -2.66 -9.50
C ILE A 193 -22.38 -1.61 -10.43
N PRO A 194 -21.64 -0.62 -10.97
CA PRO A 194 -22.24 0.34 -11.89
C PRO A 194 -22.59 -0.27 -13.26
N ILE A 195 -21.89 -1.30 -13.73
CA ILE A 195 -22.14 -1.97 -15.02
C ILE A 195 -23.49 -2.70 -15.04
N VAL A 196 -23.88 -3.34 -13.92
CA VAL A 196 -25.09 -4.19 -13.87
C VAL A 196 -26.36 -3.45 -14.29
N ALA A 197 -26.42 -2.14 -14.06
CA ALA A 197 -27.53 -1.28 -14.43
C ALA A 197 -27.78 -1.18 -15.95
N PHE A 198 -26.79 -1.52 -16.78
CA PHE A 198 -26.86 -1.44 -18.24
C PHE A 198 -27.11 -2.79 -18.92
N ILE A 199 -27.17 -3.91 -18.16
CA ILE A 199 -27.45 -5.23 -18.72
C ILE A 199 -28.90 -5.34 -19.23
N ALA A 200 -29.84 -4.77 -18.47
CA ALA A 200 -31.24 -4.73 -18.86
C ALA A 200 -31.44 -3.84 -20.11
N PRO A 201 -32.35 -4.20 -21.04
CA PRO A 201 -32.63 -3.41 -22.23
C PRO A 201 -33.58 -2.23 -21.91
N ILE A 202 -33.17 -1.35 -21.02
CA ILE A 202 -33.87 -0.10 -20.67
C ILE A 202 -33.12 1.11 -21.23
N ALA A 203 -33.75 2.28 -21.19
CA ALA A 203 -33.15 3.51 -21.70
C ALA A 203 -31.84 3.84 -20.97
N VAL A 204 -30.80 4.23 -21.73
CA VAL A 204 -29.45 4.55 -21.21
C VAL A 204 -29.52 5.57 -20.07
N ARG A 205 -30.34 6.62 -20.22
CA ARG A 205 -30.56 7.62 -19.16
C ARG A 205 -31.05 7.01 -17.85
N THR A 206 -32.00 6.07 -17.92
CA THR A 206 -32.52 5.39 -16.74
C THR A 206 -31.46 4.46 -16.14
N SER A 207 -30.73 3.71 -16.96
CA SER A 207 -29.61 2.89 -16.52
C SER A 207 -28.51 3.71 -15.83
N THR A 208 -28.19 4.91 -16.32
CA THR A 208 -27.21 5.81 -15.70
C THR A 208 -27.63 6.24 -14.30
N LEU A 209 -28.91 6.57 -14.08
CA LEU A 209 -29.42 6.93 -12.75
C LEU A 209 -29.42 5.74 -11.79
N ILE A 210 -29.80 4.55 -12.27
CA ILE A 210 -29.74 3.31 -11.48
C ILE A 210 -28.27 2.99 -11.12
N SER A 211 -27.36 3.13 -12.08
CA SER A 211 -25.93 2.93 -11.91
C SER A 211 -25.35 3.86 -10.83
N LEU A 212 -25.70 5.15 -10.88
CA LEU A 212 -25.33 6.11 -9.84
C LEU A 212 -25.84 5.69 -8.47
N LEU A 213 -27.12 5.32 -8.35
CA LEU A 213 -27.70 4.89 -7.07
C LEU A 213 -26.97 3.65 -6.51
N LEU A 214 -26.74 2.64 -7.34
CA LEU A 214 -26.00 1.44 -6.94
C LEU A 214 -24.56 1.75 -6.52
N ALA A 215 -23.89 2.62 -7.27
CA ALA A 215 -22.54 3.06 -6.94
C ALA A 215 -22.50 3.81 -5.61
N LEU A 216 -23.43 4.73 -5.35
CA LEU A 216 -23.49 5.46 -4.07
C LEU A 216 -23.75 4.54 -2.89
N ILE A 217 -24.64 3.55 -3.04
CA ILE A 217 -24.89 2.53 -2.01
C ILE A 217 -23.63 1.69 -1.77
N GLY A 218 -22.95 1.26 -2.84
CA GLY A 218 -21.70 0.50 -2.76
C GLY A 218 -20.58 1.29 -2.07
N LEU A 219 -20.36 2.53 -2.50
CA LEU A 219 -19.37 3.44 -1.93
C LEU A 219 -19.63 3.75 -0.46
N PHE A 220 -20.89 4.04 -0.11
CA PHE A 220 -21.28 4.24 1.29
C PHE A 220 -21.01 2.99 2.13
N SER A 221 -21.39 1.81 1.63
CA SER A 221 -21.21 0.54 2.35
C SER A 221 -19.74 0.23 2.60
N VAL A 222 -18.89 0.41 1.59
CA VAL A 222 -17.45 0.17 1.70
C VAL A 222 -16.79 1.23 2.60
N GLY A 223 -17.17 2.50 2.47
CA GLY A 223 -16.68 3.58 3.35
C GLY A 223 -17.10 3.38 4.82
N TYR A 224 -18.34 2.93 5.05
CA TYR A 224 -18.84 2.58 6.37
C TYR A 224 -18.02 1.44 6.98
N TYR A 225 -17.83 0.36 6.22
CA TYR A 225 -17.02 -0.79 6.65
C TYR A 225 -15.58 -0.37 6.99
N ALA A 226 -14.93 0.40 6.12
CA ALA A 226 -13.59 0.94 6.36
C ALA A 226 -13.53 1.83 7.62
N GLY A 227 -14.61 2.55 7.92
CA GLY A 227 -14.75 3.33 9.15
C GLY A 227 -14.72 2.49 10.42
N THR A 228 -15.40 1.34 10.43
CA THR A 228 -15.43 0.43 11.60
C THR A 228 -14.04 -0.08 11.99
N LEU A 229 -13.13 -0.19 11.04
CA LEU A 229 -11.76 -0.68 11.26
C LEU A 229 -10.81 0.36 11.88
N THR A 230 -11.23 1.62 11.91
CA THR A 230 -10.37 2.76 12.25
C THR A 230 -10.81 3.52 13.50
N GLU A 231 -11.78 3.00 14.26
CA GLU A 231 -12.33 3.64 15.47
C GLU A 231 -12.84 5.08 15.26
N ARG A 232 -13.07 5.48 14.00
CA ARG A 232 -13.67 6.76 13.61
C ARG A 232 -15.15 6.59 13.29
N SER A 233 -15.89 7.69 13.21
CA SER A 233 -17.31 7.68 12.85
C SER A 233 -17.54 7.02 11.48
N SER A 234 -18.07 5.79 11.50
CA SER A 234 -18.21 4.97 10.30
C SER A 234 -19.18 5.58 9.28
N VAL A 235 -20.24 6.21 9.78
CA VAL A 235 -21.22 6.93 8.95
C VAL A 235 -20.57 8.10 8.21
N SER A 236 -19.73 8.89 8.88
CA SER A 236 -19.07 10.04 8.25
C SER A 236 -18.18 9.61 7.09
N LYS A 237 -17.42 8.52 7.25
CA LYS A 237 -16.61 7.96 6.15
C LYS A 237 -17.46 7.41 5.00
N GLY A 238 -18.57 6.74 5.31
CA GLY A 238 -19.51 6.30 4.28
C GLY A 238 -20.03 7.47 3.45
N ILE A 239 -20.43 8.57 4.11
CA ILE A 239 -20.90 9.79 3.44
C ILE A 239 -19.78 10.42 2.61
N GLU A 240 -18.58 10.55 3.17
CA GLU A 240 -17.40 11.12 2.48
C GLU A 240 -17.10 10.40 1.17
N VAL A 241 -17.04 9.06 1.19
CA VAL A 241 -16.75 8.25 0.00
C VAL A 241 -17.89 8.33 -1.02
N ALA A 242 -19.16 8.37 -0.58
CA ALA A 242 -20.30 8.57 -1.47
C ALA A 242 -20.28 9.96 -2.13
N LEU A 243 -19.84 11.00 -1.42
CA LEU A 243 -19.69 12.36 -1.98
C LEU A 243 -18.63 12.41 -3.09
N TYR A 244 -17.52 11.66 -2.96
CA TYR A 244 -16.57 11.50 -4.06
C TYR A 244 -17.23 10.87 -5.29
N GLY A 245 -18.11 9.87 -5.10
CA GLY A 245 -18.92 9.29 -6.17
C GLY A 245 -19.80 10.32 -6.89
N CYS A 246 -20.48 11.19 -6.14
CA CYS A 246 -21.24 12.30 -6.71
C CYS A 246 -20.36 13.26 -7.53
N GLY A 247 -19.16 13.58 -7.03
CA GLY A 247 -18.20 14.44 -7.72
C GLY A 247 -17.72 13.83 -9.04
N VAL A 248 -17.33 12.55 -9.03
CA VAL A 248 -16.92 11.81 -10.23
C VAL A 248 -18.05 11.74 -11.25
N PHE A 249 -19.27 11.44 -10.80
CA PHE A 249 -20.45 11.43 -11.68
C PHE A 249 -20.69 12.78 -12.33
N ALA A 250 -20.70 13.87 -11.55
CA ALA A 250 -20.93 15.22 -12.05
C ALA A 250 -19.88 15.64 -13.09
N LEU A 251 -18.59 15.44 -12.79
CA LEU A 251 -17.50 15.76 -13.72
C LEU A 251 -17.58 14.93 -14.99
N SER A 252 -17.88 13.63 -14.87
CA SER A 252 -17.98 12.73 -16.02
C SER A 252 -19.19 13.04 -16.90
N TYR A 253 -20.33 13.42 -16.29
CA TYR A 253 -21.50 13.89 -17.00
C TYR A 253 -21.18 15.15 -17.82
N LEU A 254 -20.50 16.13 -17.20
CA LEU A 254 -20.06 17.33 -17.90
C LEU A 254 -19.09 16.99 -19.04
N ALA A 255 -18.12 16.11 -18.80
CA ALA A 255 -17.20 15.64 -19.82
C ALA A 255 -17.94 14.98 -21.00
N GLY A 256 -18.87 14.07 -20.73
CA GLY A 256 -19.69 13.43 -21.75
C GLY A 256 -20.53 14.42 -22.56
N HIS A 257 -20.96 15.53 -21.95
CA HIS A 257 -21.72 16.57 -22.67
C HIS A 257 -20.83 17.49 -23.52
N PHE A 258 -19.67 17.91 -23.00
CA PHE A 258 -18.84 18.95 -23.61
C PHE A 258 -17.69 18.44 -24.50
N ILE A 259 -17.24 17.20 -24.33
CA ILE A 259 -16.13 16.64 -25.13
C ILE A 259 -16.57 16.27 -26.56
N PRO A 260 -17.70 15.58 -26.82
CA PRO A 260 -18.06 15.16 -28.18
C PRO A 260 -18.13 16.29 -29.22
N PRO A 261 -18.65 17.50 -28.89
CA PRO A 261 -18.62 18.63 -29.81
C PRO A 261 -17.23 19.04 -30.29
N LEU A 262 -16.17 18.82 -29.50
CA LEU A 262 -14.78 19.11 -29.91
C LEU A 262 -14.31 18.23 -31.07
N PHE A 263 -14.96 17.08 -31.27
CA PHE A 263 -14.67 16.12 -32.35
C PHE A 263 -15.76 16.10 -33.42
N GLY A 264 -16.56 17.17 -33.52
CA GLY A 264 -17.58 17.31 -34.57
C GLY A 264 -18.84 16.45 -34.38
N HIS A 265 -19.06 15.90 -33.18
CA HIS A 265 -20.29 15.16 -32.86
C HIS A 265 -21.30 16.13 -32.24
N ALA A 266 -22.57 16.06 -32.67
CA ALA A 266 -23.61 16.91 -32.09
C ALA A 266 -23.77 16.60 -30.60
N PRO A 267 -23.91 17.61 -29.72
CA PRO A 267 -24.20 17.36 -28.32
C PRO A 267 -25.53 16.60 -28.22
N VAL A 268 -25.53 15.47 -27.52
CA VAL A 268 -26.77 14.74 -27.24
C VAL A 268 -27.68 15.69 -26.46
N GLY A 269 -28.84 16.00 -27.06
CA GLY A 269 -29.80 16.94 -26.50
C GLY A 269 -30.18 16.52 -25.08
N VAL A 270 -30.05 17.44 -24.13
CA VAL A 270 -30.54 17.27 -22.76
C VAL A 270 -32.07 17.41 -22.78
N GLY A 271 -32.76 16.49 -23.46
CA GLY A 271 -34.20 16.60 -23.71
C GLY A 271 -34.65 15.78 -24.91
N GLY A 272 -34.99 14.51 -24.66
CA GLY A 272 -35.67 13.57 -25.54
C GLY A 272 -36.17 12.40 -24.71
#